data_AF-A0A2G2UV05-F1
#
_entry.id   AF-A0A2G2UV05-F1
#
_cell.length_a   1.000
_cell.length_b   1.000
_cell.length_c   1.000
_cell.angle_alpha   90.00
_cell.angle_beta   90.00
_cell.angle_gamma   90.00
#
_symmetry.space_group_name_H-M   'P 1'
#
loop_
_entity.id
_entity.type
_entity.pdbx_description
1 polymer ?
#
loop_
_entity_poly.entity_id
_entity_poly.type
_entity_poly.pdbx_seq_one_letter_code
_entity_poly.pdbx_strand_id
1 'polypeptide(L)'
;MCEPTNDADALHRIFITSQVEILNSLQDERIKDVQYTGEYLMEEGNKIWIGVSRANGSKCDRCWNYSLQVGSFTEHPLLCGRCHNVVIGLQTRDLDDLAKSEAKEAIAQ
;
A
#
# COMPACT_ATOMS: atom_id res chain seq x y z
N MET A 1 18.73 -9.24 -2.95
CA MET A 1 17.31 -9.05 -2.55
C MET A 1 16.54 -8.80 -3.83
N CYS A 2 15.57 -9.65 -4.19
CA CYS A 2 14.68 -9.36 -5.32
C CYS A 2 13.81 -8.17 -4.92
N GLU A 3 14.06 -6.99 -5.48
CA GLU A 3 13.11 -5.90 -5.37
C GLU A 3 11.93 -6.16 -6.31
N PRO A 4 10.69 -5.89 -5.87
CA PRO A 4 9.52 -6.09 -6.71
C PRO A 4 9.62 -5.23 -7.98
N THR A 5 9.54 -5.87 -9.15
CA THR A 5 9.67 -5.17 -10.45
C THR A 5 8.42 -4.38 -10.83
N ASN A 6 7.31 -4.67 -10.14
CA ASN A 6 6.07 -3.90 -10.22
C ASN A 6 5.38 -3.91 -8.85
N ASP A 7 4.45 -2.97 -8.68
CA ASP A 7 3.70 -2.78 -7.45
C ASP A 7 2.83 -4.00 -7.07
N ALA A 8 2.52 -4.92 -7.99
CA ALA A 8 1.77 -6.15 -7.70
C ALA A 8 2.61 -7.21 -6.97
N ASP A 9 3.93 -7.22 -7.16
CA ASP A 9 4.85 -8.20 -6.57
C ASP A 9 5.24 -7.86 -5.12
N ALA A 10 4.74 -6.74 -4.57
CA ALA A 10 5.02 -6.35 -3.19
C ALA A 10 4.44 -7.38 -2.20
N LEU A 11 5.24 -7.85 -1.24
CA LEU A 11 4.86 -8.92 -0.30
C LEU A 11 3.55 -8.66 0.44
N HIS A 12 3.30 -7.41 0.82
CA HIS A 12 2.06 -7.03 1.52
C HIS A 12 0.81 -7.31 0.66
N ARG A 13 0.92 -7.31 -0.67
CA ARG A 13 -0.17 -7.69 -1.57
C ARG A 13 -0.33 -9.18 -1.70
N ILE A 14 0.77 -9.91 -1.76
CA ILE A 14 0.75 -11.37 -1.83
C ILE A 14 0.11 -11.94 -0.56
N PHE A 15 0.46 -11.39 0.60
CA PHE A 15 -0.09 -11.81 1.89
C PHE A 15 -1.42 -11.14 2.26
N ILE A 16 -1.95 -10.23 1.42
CA ILE A 16 -3.20 -9.50 1.67
C ILE A 16 -3.16 -8.79 3.04
N THR A 17 -2.02 -8.16 3.32
CA THR A 17 -1.77 -7.38 4.54
C THR A 17 -1.42 -5.93 4.19
N SER A 18 -1.47 -5.04 5.17
CA SER A 18 -1.14 -3.63 4.96
C SER A 18 0.36 -3.35 4.93
N GLN A 19 1.16 -4.11 5.68
CA GLN A 19 2.61 -3.93 5.85
C GLN A 19 3.27 -5.30 6.02
N VAL A 20 4.48 -5.45 5.50
CA VAL A 20 5.34 -6.63 5.67
C VAL A 20 6.76 -6.15 5.87
N GLU A 21 7.45 -6.72 6.86
CA GLU A 21 8.86 -6.47 7.13
C GLU A 21 9.61 -7.80 7.14
N ILE A 22 10.75 -7.86 6.43
CA ILE A 22 11.66 -8.99 6.49
C ILE A 22 12.68 -8.71 7.59
N LEU A 23 12.72 -9.59 8.60
CA LEU A 23 13.70 -9.53 9.68
C LEU A 23 14.90 -10.42 9.33
N ASN A 24 16.10 -9.90 9.53
CA ASN A 24 17.34 -10.67 9.29
C ASN A 24 17.73 -11.57 10.47
N SER A 25 17.08 -11.40 11.63
CA SER A 25 17.41 -12.12 12.86
C SER A 25 16.20 -12.16 13.81
N LEU A 26 16.10 -13.25 14.59
CA LEU A 26 15.09 -13.43 15.63
C LEU A 26 15.43 -12.74 16.96
N GLN A 27 16.56 -12.03 17.02
CA GLN A 27 16.94 -11.20 18.17
C GLN A 27 16.43 -9.76 18.06
N ASP A 28 15.65 -9.45 17.01
CA ASP A 28 15.12 -8.12 16.77
C ASP A 28 14.10 -7.71 17.84
N GLU A 29 14.21 -6.48 18.37
CA GLU A 29 13.33 -5.99 19.43
C GLU A 29 11.87 -5.90 18.98
N ARG A 30 11.62 -5.72 17.68
CA ARG A 30 10.28 -5.68 17.09
C ARG A 30 9.49 -6.97 17.32
N ILE A 31 10.17 -8.08 17.63
CA ILE A 31 9.55 -9.38 17.89
C ILE A 31 8.88 -9.43 19.27
N LYS A 32 9.33 -8.62 20.24
CA LYS A 32 8.87 -8.66 21.63
C LYS A 32 7.37 -8.39 21.78
N ASP A 33 6.80 -7.57 20.88
CA ASP A 33 5.41 -7.11 20.96
C ASP A 33 4.47 -7.80 19.94
N VAL A 34 4.92 -8.87 19.30
CA VAL A 34 4.13 -9.58 18.28
C VAL A 34 3.12 -10.53 18.94
N GLN A 35 1.83 -10.32 18.66
CA GLN A 35 0.74 -11.06 19.31
C GLN A 35 0.59 -12.50 18.81
N TYR A 36 0.80 -12.72 17.51
CA TYR A 36 0.61 -14.03 16.90
C TYR A 36 1.88 -14.45 16.19
N THR A 37 2.36 -15.65 16.49
CA THR A 37 3.62 -16.16 15.95
C THR A 37 3.43 -17.58 15.42
N GLY A 38 4.14 -17.91 14.36
CA GLY A 38 4.26 -19.26 13.84
C GLY A 38 5.70 -19.54 13.44
N GLU A 39 6.07 -20.82 13.44
CA GLU A 39 7.38 -21.26 12.99
C GLU A 39 7.30 -22.54 12.17
N TYR A 40 8.21 -22.66 11.22
CA TYR A 40 8.40 -23.84 10.40
C TYR A 40 9.86 -24.25 10.41
N LEU A 41 10.12 -25.51 10.78
CA LEU A 41 11.44 -26.13 10.76
C LEU A 41 11.65 -26.80 9.40
N MET A 42 12.74 -26.46 8.74
CA MET A 42 13.18 -27.06 7.48
C MET A 42 14.10 -28.26 7.75
N GLU A 43 14.22 -29.15 6.76
CA GLU A 43 14.97 -30.42 6.87
C GLU A 43 16.45 -30.23 7.24
N GLU A 44 17.03 -29.07 6.94
CA GLU A 44 18.43 -28.71 7.20
C GLU A 44 18.64 -27.98 8.54
N GLY A 45 17.62 -27.92 9.40
CA GLY A 45 17.67 -27.19 10.68
C GLY A 45 17.46 -25.68 10.54
N ASN A 46 17.24 -25.17 9.33
CA ASN A 46 16.83 -23.80 9.08
C ASN A 46 15.40 -23.58 9.61
N LYS A 47 15.15 -22.40 10.17
CA LYS A 47 13.85 -22.03 10.75
C LYS A 47 13.29 -20.80 10.05
N ILE A 48 12.06 -20.90 9.57
CA ILE A 48 11.25 -19.76 9.15
C ILE A 48 10.37 -19.37 10.32
N TRP A 49 10.40 -18.10 10.69
CA TRP A 49 9.53 -17.54 11.70
C TRP A 49 8.62 -16.49 11.07
N ILE A 50 7.36 -16.48 11.48
CA ILE A 50 6.35 -15.54 11.01
C ILE A 50 5.70 -14.90 12.23
N GLY A 51 5.64 -13.58 12.21
CA GLY A 51 4.95 -12.77 13.21
C GLY A 51 3.84 -11.95 12.59
N VAL A 52 2.71 -11.83 13.28
CA VAL A 52 1.58 -11.00 12.87
C VAL A 52 1.17 -10.07 14.01
N SER A 53 1.14 -8.78 13.70
CA SER A 53 0.71 -7.70 14.58
C SER A 53 -0.16 -6.70 13.83
N ARG A 54 -0.76 -5.75 14.54
CA ARG A 54 -1.56 -4.68 13.94
C ARG A 54 -0.64 -3.78 13.11
N ALA A 55 -0.99 -3.52 11.85
CA ALA A 55 -0.26 -2.59 11.01
C ALA A 55 -0.35 -1.14 11.54
N ASN A 56 0.71 -0.36 11.29
CA ASN A 56 0.81 1.03 11.74
C ASN A 56 -0.04 2.00 10.89
N GLY A 57 -0.38 3.14 11.47
CA GLY A 57 -1.12 4.22 10.81
C GLY A 57 -2.64 4.04 10.87
N SER A 58 -3.34 4.61 9.89
CA SER A 58 -4.81 4.63 9.85
C SER A 58 -5.34 3.92 8.61
N LYS A 59 -6.56 3.39 8.72
CA LYS A 59 -7.26 2.73 7.60
C LYS A 59 -7.56 3.74 6.49
N CYS A 60 -7.22 3.39 5.26
CA CYS A 60 -7.66 4.10 4.06
C CYS A 60 -9.08 3.69 3.66
N ASP A 61 -9.96 4.65 3.36
CA ASP A 61 -11.37 4.34 3.06
C ASP A 61 -11.59 3.70 1.69
N ARG A 62 -10.66 3.87 0.76
CA ARG A 62 -10.77 3.32 -0.60
C ARG A 62 -10.23 1.90 -0.75
N CYS A 63 -9.06 1.62 -0.18
CA CYS A 63 -8.41 0.30 -0.33
C CYS A 63 -8.37 -0.52 0.97
N TRP A 64 -8.87 0.02 2.08
CA TRP A 64 -8.93 -0.60 3.41
C TRP A 64 -7.59 -1.05 4.01
N ASN A 65 -6.48 -0.67 3.40
CA ASN A 65 -5.15 -0.88 3.98
C ASN A 65 -4.81 0.23 4.98
N TYR A 66 -4.06 -0.13 6.01
CA TYR A 66 -3.49 0.80 6.97
C TYR A 66 -2.22 1.44 6.42
N SER A 67 -2.11 2.75 6.53
CA SER A 67 -0.95 3.51 6.05
C SER A 67 -0.69 4.72 6.94
N LEU A 68 0.59 5.02 7.16
CA LEU A 68 1.04 6.24 7.84
C LEU A 68 0.76 7.51 7.03
N GLN A 69 0.44 7.38 5.73
CA GLN A 69 0.15 8.52 4.84
C GLN A 69 -1.33 8.93 4.85
N VAL A 70 -2.21 8.19 5.53
CA VAL A 70 -3.60 8.63 5.71
C VAL A 70 -3.57 9.88 6.59
N GLY A 71 -4.22 10.96 6.13
CA GLY A 71 -4.20 12.29 6.75
C GLY A 71 -3.17 13.24 6.15
N SER A 72 -2.31 12.80 5.23
CA SER A 72 -1.27 13.65 4.62
C SER A 72 -1.77 14.55 3.48
N PHE A 73 -2.98 14.35 2.98
CA PHE A 73 -3.52 15.07 1.81
C PHE A 73 -4.78 15.85 2.21
N THR A 74 -4.77 17.17 2.05
CA THR A 74 -5.85 18.05 2.51
C THR A 74 -7.17 17.84 1.79
N GLU A 75 -7.14 17.59 0.48
CA GLU A 75 -8.33 17.37 -0.35
C GLU A 75 -8.95 15.99 -0.08
N HIS A 76 -8.12 15.02 0.29
CA HIS A 76 -8.49 13.62 0.48
C HIS A 76 -7.87 13.02 1.75
N PRO A 77 -8.23 13.51 2.94
CA PRO A 77 -7.54 13.18 4.20
C PRO A 77 -7.70 11.72 4.63
N LEU A 78 -8.70 11.01 4.11
CA LEU A 78 -8.97 9.61 4.45
C LEU A 78 -8.31 8.60 3.47
N LEU A 79 -7.50 9.10 2.53
CA LEU A 79 -6.84 8.26 1.52
C LEU A 79 -5.35 8.08 1.84
N CYS A 80 -4.83 6.89 1.53
CA CYS A 80 -3.38 6.66 1.45
C CYS A 80 -2.81 7.18 0.12
N GLY A 81 -1.48 7.33 0.03
CA GLY A 81 -0.83 7.90 -1.16
C GLY A 81 -1.15 7.19 -2.47
N ARG A 82 -1.23 5.85 -2.46
CA ARG A 82 -1.66 5.08 -3.65
C ARG A 82 -3.06 5.47 -4.13
N CYS A 83 -4.01 5.58 -3.20
CA CYS A 83 -5.40 5.90 -3.55
C CYS A 83 -5.54 7.36 -3.96
N HIS A 84 -4.85 8.27 -3.27
CA HIS A 84 -4.76 9.68 -3.63
C HIS A 84 -4.29 9.85 -5.09
N ASN A 85 -3.16 9.23 -5.46
CA ASN A 85 -2.61 9.33 -6.82
C ASN A 85 -3.57 8.85 -7.91
N VAL A 86 -4.36 7.81 -7.62
CA VAL A 86 -5.38 7.31 -8.56
C VAL A 86 -6.54 8.32 -8.71
N VAL A 87 -6.99 8.92 -7.61
CA VAL A 87 -8.11 9.87 -7.62
C VAL A 87 -7.72 11.15 -8.34
N ILE A 88 -6.56 11.73 -8.02
CA ILE A 88 -6.06 12.94 -8.71
C ILE A 88 -5.86 12.66 -10.20
N GLY A 89 -5.27 11.51 -10.56
CA GLY A 89 -5.08 11.15 -11.97
C GLY A 89 -6.38 10.88 -12.74
N LEU A 90 -7.51 10.61 -12.07
CA LEU A 90 -8.83 10.57 -12.71
C LEU A 90 -9.34 12.00 -12.98
N GLN A 91 -9.26 12.88 -11.99
CA GLN A 91 -9.71 14.26 -12.10
C GLN A 91 -8.99 15.03 -13.22
N THR A 92 -7.68 14.81 -13.39
CA THR A 92 -6.93 15.44 -14.49
C THR A 92 -7.45 15.01 -15.85
N ARG A 93 -7.81 13.73 -16.03
CA ARG A 93 -8.36 13.23 -17.30
C ARG A 93 -9.72 13.83 -17.61
N ASP A 94 -10.57 13.97 -16.58
CA ASP A 94 -11.88 14.57 -16.75
C ASP A 94 -11.78 16.05 -17.17
N LEU A 95 -10.81 16.80 -16.63
CA LEU A 95 -10.52 18.18 -17.04
C LEU A 95 -10.02 18.27 -18.48
N ASP A 96 -9.09 17.39 -18.87
CA ASP A 96 -8.56 17.34 -20.23
C ASP A 96 -9.67 17.01 -21.25
N ASP A 97 -10.59 16.13 -20.89
CA ASP A 97 -11.70 15.73 -21.77
C ASP A 97 -12.77 16.83 -21.88
N LEU A 98 -13.06 17.56 -20.79
CA LEU A 98 -13.92 18.74 -20.82
C LEU A 98 -13.33 19.84 -21.72
N ALA A 99 -12.05 20.17 -21.54
CA ALA A 99 -11.37 21.19 -22.35
C ALA A 99 -11.38 20.85 -23.85
N LYS A 100 -11.22 19.57 -24.21
CA LYS A 100 -11.34 19.11 -25.61
C LYS A 100 -12.76 19.25 -26.14
N SER A 101 -13.77 19.02 -25.31
CA SER A 101 -15.18 19.16 -25.72
C SER A 101 -15.55 20.60 -26.03
N GLU A 102 -15.13 21.55 -25.18
CA GLU A 102 -15.37 22.99 -25.37
C GLU A 102 -14.62 23.53 -26.60
N ALA A 103 -13.37 23.10 -26.81
CA ALA A 103 -12.60 23.48 -27.99
C ALA A 103 -13.25 22.99 -29.31
N LYS A 104 -13.89 21.82 -29.29
CA LYS A 104 -14.60 21.27 -30.45
C LYS A 104 -15.89 22.03 -30.76
N GLU A 105 -16.63 22.47 -29.74
CA GLU A 105 -17.81 23.32 -29.91
C GLU A 105 -17.44 24.72 -30.45
N ALA A 106 -16.34 25.31 -29.97
CA ALA A 106 -15.88 26.61 -30.43
C ALA A 106 -15.42 26.63 -31.90
N ILE A 107 -14.96 25.50 -32.44
CA ILE A 107 -14.58 25.35 -33.87
C ILE A 107 -15.81 25.04 -34.75
N ALA A 108 -16.89 24.52 -34.18
CA ALA A 108 -18.10 24.16 -34.90
C ALA A 108 -19.08 25.34 -35.11
N GLN A 109 -18.77 26.52 -34.58
CA GLN A 109 -19.48 27.79 -34.77
C GLN A 109 -18.78 28.67 -35.81
#